data_AF-A0A924C4M1-F1
#
_entry.id   AF-A0A924C4M1-F1
#
_cell.length_a   1.000
_cell.length_b   1.000
_cell.length_c   1.000
_cell.angle_alpha   90.00
_cell.angle_beta   90.00
_cell.angle_gamma   90.00
#
_symmetry.space_group_name_H-M   'P 1'
#
loop_
_entity.id
_entity.type
_entity.pdbx_description
1 polymer ?
#
loop_
_entity_poly.entity_id
_entity_poly.type
_entity_poly.pdbx_seq_one_letter_code
_entity_poly.pdbx_strand_id
1 'polypeptide(L)'
;MQFSENKNTVRWVLIALSFAIVILILWNTYAFFQIFKQEQRLKMQLWANAQKTLINADENTDVTLPLEIFSNNSTIPIILTENDSIKNTANIEDQTGADSEKIKVFLNRLKKENEPIKIEYVAGKFQYLYYGDSSLINKLKYYPLALLLIIVLFSVVVYNFYRSTKLATQNKLWAGMAKETADQIGTPLWSLIGWLEIMKADNVDQTTITEIEKDINRLQT
;
A
#
# COMPACT_ATOMS: atom_id res chain seq x y z
N MET A 1 19.80 -18.83 35.04
CA MET A 1 19.25 -18.49 33.71
C MET A 1 18.91 -17.01 33.70
N GLN A 2 19.73 -16.17 33.05
CA GLN A 2 19.43 -14.74 32.90
C GLN A 2 18.34 -14.59 31.82
N PHE A 3 17.12 -14.27 32.25
CA PHE A 3 16.04 -13.93 31.34
C PHE A 3 16.32 -12.54 30.75
N SER A 4 16.58 -12.51 29.45
CA SER A 4 16.75 -11.31 28.65
C SER A 4 15.57 -10.33 28.83
N GLU A 5 15.79 -9.24 29.55
CA GLU A 5 14.88 -8.08 29.67
C GLU A 5 14.82 -7.24 28.37
N ASN A 6 15.70 -7.51 27.40
CA ASN A 6 15.86 -6.70 26.19
C ASN A 6 14.90 -7.08 25.04
N LYS A 7 13.89 -7.94 25.26
CA LYS A 7 12.97 -8.37 24.19
C LYS A 7 12.04 -7.26 23.71
N ASN A 8 11.66 -6.32 24.58
CA ASN A 8 10.77 -5.22 24.21
C ASN A 8 11.48 -4.14 23.38
N THR A 9 12.71 -3.78 23.72
CA THR A 9 13.52 -2.80 22.97
C THR A 9 13.81 -3.28 21.56
N VAL A 10 14.24 -4.55 21.39
CA VAL A 10 14.47 -5.15 20.06
C VAL A 10 13.20 -5.12 19.21
N ARG A 11 12.03 -5.42 19.80
CA ARG A 11 10.75 -5.38 19.08
C ARG A 11 10.39 -3.99 18.60
N TRP A 12 10.57 -2.96 19.43
CA TRP A 12 10.33 -1.57 19.04
C TRP A 12 11.32 -1.08 17.97
N VAL A 13 12.60 -1.47 18.06
CA VAL A 13 13.61 -1.18 17.04
C VAL A 13 13.23 -1.80 15.69
N LEU A 14 12.78 -3.06 15.67
CA LEU A 14 12.34 -3.73 14.44
C LEU A 14 11.11 -3.05 13.81
N ILE A 15 10.15 -2.62 14.63
CA ILE A 15 8.97 -1.87 14.15
C ILE A 15 9.39 -0.52 13.55
N ALA A 16 10.25 0.23 14.25
CA ALA A 16 10.76 1.51 13.77
C ALA A 16 11.54 1.35 12.45
N LEU A 17 12.39 0.33 12.35
CA LEU A 17 13.15 0.02 11.14
C LEU A 17 12.22 -0.32 9.97
N SER A 18 11.19 -1.14 10.21
CA SER A 18 10.20 -1.48 9.18
C SER A 18 9.46 -0.25 8.67
N PHE A 19 9.04 0.64 9.56
CA PHE A 19 8.37 1.88 9.18
C PHE A 19 9.31 2.82 8.39
N ALA A 20 10.57 2.92 8.81
CA ALA A 20 11.59 3.68 8.09
C ALA A 20 11.82 3.17 6.66
N ILE A 21 11.85 1.85 6.46
CA ILE A 21 11.95 1.24 5.13
C ILE A 21 10.74 1.62 4.26
N VAL A 22 9.52 1.53 4.80
CA VAL A 22 8.30 1.91 4.07
C VAL A 22 8.33 3.38 3.66
N ILE A 23 8.69 4.28 4.57
CA ILE A 23 8.83 5.71 4.28
C ILE A 23 9.87 5.94 3.17
N LEU A 24 11.02 5.27 3.25
CA LEU A 24 12.09 5.41 2.28
C LEU A 24 11.68 4.93 0.88
N ILE A 25 10.93 3.83 0.78
CA ILE A 25 10.38 3.34 -0.49
C ILE A 25 9.36 4.34 -1.07
N LEU A 26 8.45 4.86 -0.24
CA LEU A 26 7.46 5.85 -0.67
C LEU A 26 8.13 7.14 -1.15
N TRP A 27 9.11 7.63 -0.38
CA TRP A 27 9.91 8.80 -0.75
C TRP A 27 10.62 8.58 -2.08
N ASN A 28 11.30 7.44 -2.25
CA ASN A 28 12.01 7.12 -3.47
C ASN A 28 11.07 7.05 -4.68
N THR A 29 9.91 6.40 -4.53
CA THR A 29 8.89 6.31 -5.58
C THR A 29 8.35 7.68 -5.97
N TYR A 30 8.10 8.56 -4.99
CA TYR A 30 7.67 9.93 -5.24
C TYR A 30 8.76 10.74 -5.96
N ALA A 31 10.02 10.64 -5.51
CA ALA A 31 11.15 11.31 -6.15
C ALA A 31 11.32 10.86 -7.60
N PHE A 32 11.22 9.56 -7.85
CA PHE A 32 11.28 8.98 -9.19
C PHE A 32 10.16 9.52 -10.09
N PHE A 33 8.93 9.61 -9.59
CA PHE A 33 7.81 10.21 -10.33
C PHE A 33 8.09 11.68 -10.73
N GLN A 34 8.67 12.47 -9.84
CA GLN A 34 9.03 13.86 -10.13
C GLN A 34 10.12 13.98 -11.19
N ILE A 35 11.12 13.08 -11.18
CA ILE A 35 12.16 13.02 -12.23
C ILE A 35 11.51 12.80 -13.60
N PHE A 36 10.57 11.85 -13.70
CA PHE A 36 9.85 11.59 -14.96
C PHE A 36 9.02 12.79 -15.43
N LYS A 37 8.32 13.47 -14.51
CA LYS A 37 7.59 14.72 -14.81
C LYS A 37 8.54 15.77 -15.39
N GLN A 38 9.71 15.94 -14.80
CA GLN A 38 10.71 16.89 -15.26
C GLN A 38 11.29 16.52 -16.63
N GLU A 39 11.62 15.25 -16.85
CA GLU A 39 12.09 14.76 -18.15
C GLU A 39 11.04 14.96 -19.25
N GLN A 40 9.76 14.74 -18.95
CA GLN A 40 8.69 15.02 -19.91
C GLN A 40 8.59 16.51 -20.24
N ARG A 41 8.72 17.39 -19.24
CA ARG A 41 8.77 18.83 -19.49
C ARG A 41 9.95 19.20 -20.40
N LEU A 42 11.13 18.62 -20.19
CA LEU A 42 12.29 18.84 -21.07
C LEU A 42 12.04 18.35 -22.50
N LYS A 43 11.42 17.17 -22.67
CA LYS A 43 11.00 16.67 -23.99
C LYS A 43 10.02 17.62 -24.67
N MET A 44 9.07 18.18 -23.91
CA MET A 44 8.11 19.13 -24.43
C MET A 44 8.72 20.51 -24.73
N GLN A 45 9.77 20.91 -24.02
CA GLN A 45 10.56 22.10 -24.36
C GLN A 45 11.34 21.88 -25.66
N LEU A 46 11.91 20.70 -25.86
CA LEU A 46 12.56 20.35 -27.12
C LEU A 46 11.56 20.35 -28.29
N TRP A 47 10.35 19.82 -28.07
CA TRP A 47 9.24 19.89 -29.02
C TRP A 47 8.85 21.34 -29.33
N ALA A 48 8.73 22.19 -28.31
CA ALA A 48 8.45 23.62 -28.48
C ALA A 48 9.54 24.34 -29.30
N ASN A 49 10.81 24.01 -29.07
CA ASN A 49 11.93 24.57 -29.83
C ASN A 49 11.91 24.08 -31.29
N ALA A 50 11.61 22.79 -31.52
CA ALA A 50 11.41 22.24 -32.86
C ALA A 50 10.28 22.98 -33.61
N GLN A 51 9.15 23.25 -32.92
CA GLN A 51 8.04 24.03 -33.48
C GLN A 51 8.48 25.45 -33.87
N LYS A 52 9.30 26.11 -33.02
CA LYS A 52 9.85 27.43 -33.33
C LYS A 52 10.77 27.40 -34.55
N THR A 53 11.65 26.40 -34.65
CA THR A 53 12.53 26.22 -35.81
C THR A 53 11.72 26.02 -37.09
N LEU A 54 10.68 25.19 -37.06
CA LEU A 54 9.83 24.95 -38.22
C LEU A 54 9.03 26.18 -38.66
N ILE A 55 8.55 27.00 -37.72
CA ILE A 55 7.84 28.25 -38.07
C ILE A 55 8.77 29.27 -38.73
N ASN A 56 10.04 29.29 -38.32
CA ASN A 56 11.04 30.24 -38.81
C ASN A 56 11.95 29.67 -39.91
N ALA A 57 11.70 28.44 -40.36
CA ALA A 57 12.54 27.78 -41.35
C ALA A 57 12.42 28.45 -42.72
N ASP A 58 13.56 28.63 -43.37
CA ASP A 58 13.66 29.04 -44.78
C ASP A 58 14.04 27.85 -45.68
N GLU A 59 14.23 28.08 -46.97
CA GLU A 59 14.60 27.05 -47.95
C GLU A 59 15.93 26.34 -47.66
N ASN A 60 16.81 26.95 -46.86
CA ASN A 60 18.13 26.42 -46.53
C ASN A 60 18.20 25.82 -45.12
N THR A 61 17.11 25.90 -44.36
CA THR A 61 17.07 25.43 -42.97
C THR A 61 16.88 23.92 -42.93
N ASP A 62 17.80 23.20 -42.28
CA ASP A 62 17.63 21.76 -42.04
C ASP A 62 16.51 21.52 -41.02
N VAL A 63 15.42 20.94 -41.50
CA VAL A 63 14.22 20.61 -40.72
C VAL A 63 14.16 19.14 -40.31
N THR A 64 15.17 18.34 -40.63
CA THR A 64 15.17 16.89 -40.37
C THR A 64 15.00 16.57 -38.88
N LEU A 65 15.81 17.19 -38.02
CA LEU A 65 15.73 16.96 -36.57
C LEU A 65 14.40 17.46 -35.95
N PRO A 66 13.91 18.69 -36.25
CA PRO A 66 12.59 19.12 -35.83
C PRO A 66 11.45 18.16 -36.22
N LEU A 67 11.47 17.63 -37.44
CA LEU A 67 10.46 16.67 -37.91
C LEU A 67 10.57 15.31 -37.20
N GLU A 68 11.79 14.86 -36.90
CA GLU A 68 12.02 13.63 -36.12
C GLU A 68 11.46 13.77 -34.69
N ILE A 69 11.66 14.91 -34.04
CA ILE A 69 11.13 15.22 -32.71
C ILE A 69 9.58 15.16 -32.71
N PHE A 70 8.94 15.65 -33.76
CA PHE A 70 7.48 15.58 -33.90
C PHE A 70 6.99 14.16 -34.11
N SER A 71 7.66 13.42 -35.00
CA SER A 71 7.27 12.05 -35.35
C SER A 71 7.45 11.07 -34.17
N ASN A 72 8.48 11.29 -33.35
CA ASN A 72 8.76 10.45 -32.18
C ASN A 72 7.81 10.73 -30.99
N ASN A 73 7.00 11.78 -31.06
CA ASN A 73 6.02 12.08 -30.02
C ASN A 73 4.66 11.45 -30.34
N SER A 74 4.45 10.21 -29.90
CA SER A 74 3.21 9.46 -30.16
C SER A 74 2.29 9.31 -28.95
N THR A 75 2.73 9.71 -27.74
CA THR A 75 2.03 9.37 -26.48
C THR A 75 1.65 10.56 -25.61
N ILE A 76 2.17 11.75 -25.90
CA ILE A 76 1.89 12.95 -25.12
C ILE A 76 0.81 13.75 -25.87
N PRO A 77 -0.38 13.94 -25.28
CA PRO A 77 -1.42 14.75 -25.90
C PRO A 77 -1.03 16.23 -25.84
N ILE A 78 -1.18 16.91 -26.97
CA ILE A 78 -0.72 18.28 -27.17
C ILE A 78 -1.82 19.14 -27.76
N ILE A 79 -1.95 20.36 -27.25
CA ILE A 79 -2.74 21.43 -27.85
C ILE A 79 -1.87 22.67 -27.95
N LEU A 80 -1.72 23.18 -29.18
CA LEU A 80 -1.05 24.43 -29.47
C LEU A 80 -2.10 25.53 -29.63
N THR A 81 -1.95 26.63 -28.90
CA THR A 81 -2.85 27.78 -28.98
C THR A 81 -2.10 29.07 -29.28
N GLU A 82 -2.75 29.98 -29.99
CA GLU A 82 -2.29 31.34 -30.26
C GLU A 82 -3.47 32.28 -30.03
N ASN A 83 -3.30 33.32 -29.20
CA ASN A 83 -4.38 34.25 -28.83
C ASN A 83 -5.69 33.53 -28.42
N ASP A 84 -5.57 32.53 -27.52
CA ASP A 84 -6.66 31.66 -27.05
C ASP A 84 -7.40 30.84 -28.14
N SER A 85 -6.92 30.87 -29.38
CA SER A 85 -7.42 30.06 -30.48
C SER A 85 -6.57 28.80 -30.66
N ILE A 86 -7.22 27.65 -30.82
CA ILE A 86 -6.53 26.37 -31.02
C ILE A 86 -6.01 26.31 -32.46
N LYS A 87 -4.70 26.12 -32.61
CA LYS A 87 -4.01 26.06 -33.91
C LYS A 87 -3.74 24.64 -34.35
N ASN A 88 -3.29 23.81 -33.42
CA ASN A 88 -2.94 22.44 -33.73
C ASN A 88 -3.17 21.53 -32.52
N THR A 89 -3.43 20.27 -32.79
CA THR A 89 -3.63 19.23 -31.78
C THR A 89 -2.90 17.96 -32.21
N ALA A 90 -2.25 17.28 -31.28
CA ALA A 90 -1.58 16.00 -31.55
C ALA A 90 -1.88 14.98 -30.46
N ASN A 91 -1.96 13.70 -30.84
CA ASN A 91 -2.19 12.55 -29.95
C ASN A 91 -3.48 12.67 -29.09
N ILE A 92 -4.57 13.16 -29.69
CA ILE A 92 -5.89 13.24 -29.05
C ILE A 92 -6.85 12.31 -29.79
N GLU A 93 -7.35 11.28 -29.12
CA GLU A 93 -8.41 10.40 -29.64
C GLU A 93 -9.75 11.15 -29.66
N ASP A 94 -10.52 10.97 -30.74
CA ASP A 94 -11.86 11.54 -30.99
C ASP A 94 -11.88 13.05 -31.35
N GLN A 95 -11.59 13.35 -32.62
CA GLN A 95 -11.57 14.71 -33.17
C GLN A 95 -12.89 15.07 -33.86
N THR A 96 -13.78 15.71 -33.12
CA THR A 96 -14.85 16.52 -33.74
C THR A 96 -14.36 17.95 -33.96
N GLY A 97 -13.26 18.13 -34.71
CA GLY A 97 -12.75 19.44 -35.13
C GLY A 97 -12.19 20.33 -34.00
N ALA A 98 -11.30 21.25 -34.37
CA ALA A 98 -10.58 22.16 -33.45
C ALA A 98 -11.49 23.05 -32.55
N ASP A 99 -12.79 23.11 -32.85
CA ASP A 99 -13.75 24.02 -32.20
C ASP A 99 -14.85 23.33 -31.38
N SER A 100 -14.82 21.99 -31.27
CA SER A 100 -15.78 21.25 -30.43
C SER A 100 -15.60 21.59 -28.95
N GLU A 101 -16.72 21.71 -28.22
CA GLU A 101 -16.72 21.90 -26.76
C GLU A 101 -15.86 20.86 -26.04
N LYS A 102 -15.77 19.63 -26.58
CA LYS A 102 -14.91 18.56 -26.07
C LYS A 102 -13.44 18.98 -26.00
N ILE A 103 -12.91 19.66 -27.03
CA ILE A 103 -11.50 20.08 -27.06
C ILE A 103 -11.27 21.23 -26.08
N LYS A 104 -12.23 22.15 -25.91
CA LYS A 104 -12.13 23.23 -24.91
C LYS A 104 -12.11 22.68 -23.49
N VAL A 105 -12.96 21.69 -23.19
CA VAL A 105 -12.93 20.95 -21.91
C VAL A 105 -11.59 20.25 -21.73
N PHE A 106 -11.07 19.61 -22.78
CA PHE A 106 -9.80 18.91 -22.71
C PHE A 106 -8.61 19.87 -22.52
N LEU A 107 -8.59 21.02 -23.19
CA LEU A 107 -7.61 22.10 -22.96
C LEU A 107 -7.62 22.57 -21.50
N ASN A 108 -8.81 22.76 -20.91
CA ASN A 108 -8.92 23.12 -19.50
C ASN A 108 -8.41 22.01 -18.56
N ARG A 109 -8.48 20.74 -18.97
CA ARG A 109 -7.85 19.63 -18.26
C ARG A 109 -6.33 19.74 -18.34
N LEU A 110 -5.77 19.93 -19.54
CA LEU A 110 -4.32 20.08 -19.74
C LEU A 110 -3.75 21.26 -18.95
N LYS A 111 -4.46 22.39 -18.92
CA LYS A 111 -4.12 23.58 -18.11
C LYS A 111 -3.96 23.28 -16.61
N LYS A 112 -4.67 22.27 -16.10
CA LYS A 112 -4.59 21.84 -14.69
C LYS A 112 -3.52 20.77 -14.45
N GLU A 113 -3.17 19.99 -15.48
CA GLU A 113 -2.19 18.91 -15.37
C GLU A 113 -0.77 19.44 -15.32
N ASN A 114 -0.43 20.36 -16.22
CA ASN A 114 0.93 20.90 -16.37
C ASN A 114 0.91 22.39 -16.76
N GLU A 115 1.93 23.14 -16.34
CA GLU A 115 2.12 24.51 -16.77
C GLU A 115 2.48 24.57 -18.26
N PRO A 116 1.83 25.44 -19.06
CA PRO A 116 2.11 25.55 -20.49
C PRO A 116 3.54 26.01 -20.77
N ILE A 117 4.08 25.58 -21.90
CA ILE A 117 5.35 26.08 -22.41
C ILE A 117 5.06 27.24 -23.36
N LYS A 118 5.62 28.41 -23.05
CA LYS A 118 5.48 29.62 -23.86
C LYS A 118 6.51 29.60 -24.99
N ILE A 119 6.05 29.72 -26.23
CA ILE A 119 6.87 29.73 -27.44
C ILE A 119 6.80 31.13 -28.04
N GLU A 120 7.91 31.87 -27.97
CA GLU A 120 8.05 33.11 -28.75
C GLU A 120 8.70 32.77 -30.09
N TYR A 121 7.88 32.66 -31.14
CA TYR A 121 8.36 32.28 -32.47
C TYR A 121 8.88 33.49 -33.25
N VAL A 122 8.24 34.65 -33.10
CA VAL A 122 8.67 35.96 -33.62
C VAL A 122 8.58 36.97 -32.48
N ALA A 123 9.41 38.01 -32.50
CA ALA A 123 9.41 39.06 -31.47
C ALA A 123 7.97 39.57 -31.20
N GLY A 124 7.51 39.42 -29.96
CA GLY A 124 6.18 39.87 -29.53
C GLY A 124 5.00 38.97 -29.95
N LYS A 125 5.23 37.86 -30.67
CA LYS A 125 4.19 36.86 -30.99
C LYS A 125 4.43 35.56 -30.23
N PHE A 126 3.38 35.10 -29.54
CA PHE A 126 3.47 33.96 -28.64
C PHE A 126 2.49 32.86 -29.00
N GLN A 127 2.96 31.63 -28.94
CA GLN A 127 2.15 30.43 -28.88
C GLN A 127 2.30 29.77 -27.52
N TYR A 128 1.25 29.11 -27.06
CA TYR A 128 1.27 28.33 -25.82
C TYR A 128 1.07 26.87 -26.15
N LEU A 129 2.00 26.07 -25.65
CA LEU A 129 1.99 24.62 -25.77
C LEU A 129 1.43 24.01 -24.49
N TYR A 130 0.19 23.53 -24.56
CA TYR A 130 -0.45 22.77 -23.51
C TYR A 130 -0.21 21.28 -23.76
N TYR A 131 0.23 20.56 -22.73
CA TYR A 131 0.55 19.15 -22.84
C TYR A 131 0.04 18.39 -21.61
N GLY A 132 -0.42 17.16 -21.83
CA GLY A 132 -0.86 16.28 -20.76
C GLY A 132 0.23 15.34 -20.29
N ASP A 133 -0.10 14.56 -19.26
CA ASP A 133 0.76 13.47 -18.83
C ASP A 133 0.77 12.34 -19.86
N SER A 134 1.95 11.80 -20.17
CA SER A 134 2.01 10.64 -21.08
C SER A 134 1.33 9.41 -20.47
N SER A 135 1.02 8.43 -21.32
CA SER A 135 0.48 7.12 -20.89
C SER A 135 1.32 6.46 -19.78
N LEU A 136 2.65 6.66 -19.78
CA LEU A 136 3.55 6.15 -18.75
C LEU A 136 3.37 6.87 -17.41
N ILE A 137 3.35 8.21 -17.39
CA ILE A 137 3.16 8.98 -16.15
C ILE A 137 1.79 8.70 -15.55
N ASN A 138 0.76 8.58 -16.38
CA ASN A 138 -0.58 8.21 -15.92
C ASN A 138 -0.62 6.84 -15.24
N LYS A 139 0.14 5.85 -15.74
CA LYS A 139 0.29 4.55 -15.06
C LYS A 139 1.09 4.68 -13.77
N LEU A 140 2.20 5.43 -13.80
CA LEU A 140 3.11 5.58 -12.66
C LEU A 140 2.46 6.30 -11.47
N LYS A 141 1.48 7.18 -11.73
CA LYS A 141 0.70 7.89 -10.70
C LYS A 141 0.01 6.94 -9.70
N TYR A 142 -0.38 5.74 -10.12
CA TYR A 142 -1.10 4.78 -9.27
C TYR A 142 -0.19 3.78 -8.55
N TYR A 143 1.10 3.70 -8.91
CA TYR A 143 2.04 2.76 -8.27
C TYR A 143 2.16 2.94 -6.75
N PRO A 144 2.30 4.17 -6.20
CA PRO A 144 2.33 4.37 -4.76
C PRO A 144 1.06 3.87 -4.04
N LEU A 145 -0.11 4.02 -4.68
CA LEU A 145 -1.38 3.57 -4.13
C LEU A 145 -1.46 2.03 -4.08
N ALA A 146 -0.98 1.35 -5.13
CA ALA A 146 -0.90 -0.10 -5.15
C ALA A 146 0.04 -0.65 -4.07
N LEU A 147 1.19 0.02 -3.83
CA LEU A 147 2.11 -0.35 -2.76
C LEU A 147 1.46 -0.22 -1.37
N LEU A 148 0.73 0.87 -1.11
CA LEU A 148 -0.01 1.04 0.14
C LEU A 148 -1.05 -0.06 0.35
N LEU A 149 -1.77 -0.44 -0.71
CA LEU A 149 -2.74 -1.53 -0.65
C LEU A 149 -2.07 -2.86 -0.27
N ILE A 150 -0.90 -3.18 -0.87
CA ILE A 150 -0.14 -4.38 -0.53
C ILE A 150 0.28 -4.36 0.95
N ILE A 151 0.75 -3.22 1.46
CA ILE A 151 1.14 -3.05 2.87
C ILE A 151 -0.04 -3.30 3.81
N VAL A 152 -1.23 -2.77 3.48
CA VAL A 152 -2.45 -2.99 4.27
C VAL A 152 -2.83 -4.46 4.28
N LEU A 153 -2.86 -5.12 3.11
CA LEU A 153 -3.18 -6.54 3.02
C LEU A 153 -2.19 -7.40 3.82
N PHE A 154 -0.89 -7.09 3.72
CA PHE A 154 0.13 -7.82 4.47
C PHE A 154 -0.01 -7.60 5.99
N SER A 155 -0.35 -6.39 6.41
CA SER A 155 -0.59 -6.05 7.83
C SER A 155 -1.76 -6.84 8.40
N VAL A 156 -2.84 -7.04 7.62
CA VAL A 156 -3.98 -7.88 8.02
C VAL A 156 -3.56 -9.34 8.20
N VAL A 157 -2.74 -9.89 7.30
CA VAL A 157 -2.22 -11.26 7.42
C VAL A 157 -1.38 -11.42 8.68
N VAL A 158 -0.44 -10.50 8.93
CA VAL A 158 0.40 -10.50 10.13
C VAL A 158 -0.44 -10.40 11.41
N TYR A 159 -1.47 -9.54 11.42
CA TYR A 159 -2.38 -9.39 12.54
C TYR A 159 -3.16 -10.69 12.83
N ASN A 160 -3.70 -11.34 11.80
CA ASN A 160 -4.41 -12.61 11.95
C ASN A 160 -3.49 -13.72 12.48
N PHE A 161 -2.27 -13.81 11.97
CA PHE A 161 -1.27 -14.77 12.45
C PHE A 161 -0.90 -14.54 13.92
N TYR A 162 -0.69 -13.28 14.32
CA TYR A 162 -0.41 -12.91 15.71
C TYR A 162 -1.57 -13.29 16.64
N ARG A 163 -2.81 -12.95 16.24
CA ARG A 163 -4.03 -13.32 16.98
C ARG A 163 -4.15 -14.83 17.13
N SER A 164 -3.96 -15.59 16.05
CA SER A 164 -4.01 -17.05 16.05
C SER A 164 -2.97 -17.65 17.01
N THR A 165 -1.74 -17.15 16.99
CA THR A 165 -0.67 -17.60 17.88
C THR A 165 -1.00 -17.34 19.35
N LYS A 166 -1.58 -16.17 19.66
CA LYS A 166 -2.02 -15.83 21.03
C LYS A 166 -3.12 -16.75 21.52
N LEU A 167 -4.12 -17.02 20.69
CA LEU A 167 -5.20 -17.96 20.99
C LEU A 167 -4.66 -19.38 21.20
N ALA A 168 -3.77 -19.86 20.32
CA ALA A 168 -3.14 -21.18 20.46
C ALA A 168 -2.33 -21.30 21.76
N THR A 169 -1.60 -20.24 22.14
CA THR A 169 -0.84 -20.19 23.39
C THR A 169 -1.76 -20.29 24.60
N GLN A 170 -2.86 -19.54 24.59
CA GLN A 170 -3.88 -19.62 25.65
C GLN A 170 -4.48 -21.03 25.72
N ASN A 171 -4.95 -21.57 24.59
CA ASN A 171 -5.54 -22.91 24.56
C ASN A 171 -4.61 -23.99 25.12
N LYS A 172 -3.30 -23.91 24.84
CA LYS A 172 -2.29 -24.80 25.44
C LYS A 172 -2.15 -24.60 26.95
N LEU A 173 -2.18 -23.35 27.42
CA LEU A 173 -2.15 -23.04 28.85
C LEU A 173 -3.39 -23.59 29.56
N TRP A 174 -4.59 -23.38 29.00
CA TRP A 174 -5.84 -23.93 29.54
C TRP A 174 -5.83 -25.45 29.60
N ALA A 175 -5.36 -26.13 28.54
CA ALA A 175 -5.21 -27.58 28.54
C ALA A 175 -4.20 -28.07 29.60
N GLY A 176 -3.09 -27.36 29.77
CA GLY A 176 -2.09 -27.65 30.79
C GLY A 176 -2.62 -27.46 32.21
N MET A 177 -3.32 -26.35 32.48
CA MET A 177 -3.96 -26.09 33.77
C MET A 177 -5.02 -27.13 34.08
N ALA A 178 -5.88 -27.50 33.12
CA ALA A 178 -6.88 -28.53 33.31
C ALA A 178 -6.26 -29.89 33.68
N LYS A 179 -5.16 -30.28 33.02
CA LYS A 179 -4.42 -31.51 33.33
C LYS A 179 -3.84 -31.47 34.75
N GLU A 180 -3.15 -30.38 35.10
CA GLU A 180 -2.55 -30.22 36.43
C GLU A 180 -3.61 -30.18 37.54
N THR A 181 -4.75 -29.50 37.30
CA THR A 181 -5.87 -29.48 38.24
C THR A 181 -6.51 -30.87 38.40
N ALA A 182 -6.64 -31.65 37.33
CA ALA A 182 -7.12 -33.02 37.42
C ALA A 182 -6.19 -33.89 38.29
N ASP A 183 -4.87 -33.78 38.10
CA ASP A 183 -3.88 -34.48 38.92
C ASP A 183 -3.91 -34.00 40.39
N GLN A 184 -4.03 -32.68 40.62
CA GLN A 184 -4.11 -32.08 41.96
C GLN A 184 -5.38 -32.47 42.73
N ILE A 185 -6.52 -32.64 42.06
CA ILE A 185 -7.77 -33.11 42.68
C ILE A 185 -7.74 -34.63 42.90
N GLY A 186 -7.06 -35.39 42.04
CA GLY A 186 -6.97 -36.85 42.16
C GLY A 186 -6.31 -37.31 43.47
N THR A 187 -5.19 -36.68 43.86
CA THR A 187 -4.42 -37.08 45.05
C THR A 187 -5.23 -37.07 46.37
N PRO A 188 -5.92 -35.98 46.76
CA PRO A 188 -6.76 -35.97 47.95
C PRO A 188 -7.98 -36.90 47.84
N LEU A 189 -8.54 -37.10 46.63
CA LEU A 189 -9.65 -38.02 46.40
C LEU A 189 -9.26 -39.49 46.68
N TRP A 190 -8.07 -39.92 46.22
CA TRP A 190 -7.52 -41.23 46.57
C TRP A 190 -7.28 -41.37 48.08
N SER A 191 -6.87 -40.31 48.76
CA SER A 191 -6.75 -40.33 50.23
C SER A 191 -8.10 -40.50 50.92
N LEU A 192 -9.18 -39.86 50.43
CA LEU A 192 -10.53 -40.02 50.99
C LEU A 192 -11.06 -41.44 50.83
N ILE A 193 -10.81 -42.08 49.68
CA ILE A 193 -11.14 -43.49 49.44
C ILE A 193 -10.36 -44.40 50.40
N GLY A 194 -9.09 -44.10 50.65
CA GLY A 194 -8.28 -44.83 51.64
C GLY A 194 -8.84 -44.74 53.06
N TRP A 195 -9.26 -43.54 53.49
CA TRP A 195 -9.91 -43.37 54.79
C TRP A 195 -11.26 -44.08 54.89
N LEU A 196 -12.06 -44.07 53.81
CA LEU A 196 -13.31 -44.81 53.73
C LEU A 196 -13.09 -46.32 53.96
N GLU A 197 -12.03 -46.89 53.37
CA GLU A 197 -11.71 -48.31 53.50
C GLU A 197 -11.28 -48.69 54.93
N ILE A 198 -10.52 -47.81 55.61
CA ILE A 198 -10.18 -47.98 57.03
C ILE A 198 -11.44 -47.94 57.90
N MET A 199 -12.37 -47.00 57.65
CA MET A 199 -13.62 -46.91 58.40
C MET A 199 -14.51 -48.15 58.24
N LYS A 200 -14.51 -48.76 57.05
CA LYS A 200 -15.16 -50.06 56.80
C LYS A 200 -14.52 -51.18 57.61
N ALA A 201 -13.19 -51.19 57.75
CA ALA A 201 -12.46 -52.18 58.54
C ALA A 201 -12.68 -52.03 60.06
N ASP A 202 -12.82 -50.79 60.56
CA ASP A 202 -13.02 -50.47 61.98
C ASP A 202 -14.49 -50.59 62.46
N ASN A 203 -15.40 -51.12 61.64
CA ASN A 203 -16.84 -51.27 61.94
C ASN A 203 -17.53 -49.94 62.34
N VAL A 204 -17.20 -48.84 61.67
CA VAL A 204 -17.96 -47.59 61.81
C VAL A 204 -19.39 -47.79 61.29
N ASP A 205 -20.36 -47.07 61.87
CA ASP A 205 -21.78 -47.19 61.52
C ASP A 205 -22.03 -47.13 60.00
N GLN A 206 -22.78 -48.14 59.51
CA GLN A 206 -23.01 -48.38 58.09
C GLN A 206 -23.67 -47.17 57.40
N THR A 207 -24.54 -46.45 58.11
CA THR A 207 -25.25 -45.29 57.53
C THR A 207 -24.29 -44.13 57.25
N THR A 208 -23.30 -43.94 58.12
CA THR A 208 -22.25 -42.91 57.96
C THR A 208 -21.32 -43.23 56.80
N ILE A 209 -20.90 -44.50 56.67
CA ILE A 209 -20.05 -44.96 55.55
C ILE A 209 -20.76 -44.74 54.22
N THR A 210 -22.05 -45.07 54.15
CA THR A 210 -22.84 -44.97 52.91
C THR A 210 -23.00 -43.53 52.46
N GLU A 211 -23.20 -42.57 53.37
CA GLU A 211 -23.29 -41.15 53.01
C GLU A 211 -21.92 -40.56 52.60
N ILE A 212 -20.80 -40.95 53.25
CA ILE A 212 -19.47 -40.47 52.84
C ILE A 212 -19.06 -41.06 51.47
N GLU A 213 -19.34 -42.35 51.24
CA GLU A 213 -19.12 -43.01 49.95
C GLU A 213 -19.90 -42.34 48.81
N LYS A 214 -21.13 -41.90 49.11
CA LYS A 214 -21.97 -41.16 48.16
C LYS A 214 -21.37 -39.79 47.83
N ASP A 215 -20.83 -39.06 48.79
CA ASP A 215 -20.19 -37.77 48.53
C ASP A 215 -18.86 -37.92 47.78
N ILE A 216 -18.07 -38.96 48.05
CA ILE A 216 -16.84 -39.27 47.28
C ILE A 216 -17.17 -39.61 45.81
N ASN A 217 -18.21 -40.41 45.57
CA ASN A 217 -18.65 -40.73 44.21
C ASN A 217 -19.08 -39.49 43.42
N ARG A 218 -19.69 -38.50 44.08
CA ARG A 218 -20.05 -37.22 43.45
C ARG A 218 -18.83 -36.39 43.05
N LEU A 219 -17.73 -36.50 43.79
CA LEU A 219 -16.47 -35.77 43.51
C LEU A 219 -15.61 -36.42 42.41
N GLN A 220 -15.86 -37.70 42.08
CA GLN A 220 -15.20 -38.41 40.97
C GLN A 220 -15.80 -38.09 39.58
N THR A 221 -16.98 -37.45 39.53
CA THR A 221 -17.72 -37.18 38.28
C THR A 221 -17.42 -35.78 37.76
#